data_AF-A0A7V1M8G9-F1
#
_entry.id   AF-A0A7V1M8G9-F1
#
_cell.length_a   1.000
_cell.length_b   1.000
_cell.length_c   1.000
_cell.angle_alpha   90.00
_cell.angle_beta   90.00
_cell.angle_gamma   90.00
#
_symmetry.space_group_name_H-M   'P 1'
#
loop_
_entity.id
_entity.type
_entity.pdbx_description
1 polymer ?
#
loop_
_entity_poly.entity_id
_entity_poly.type
_entity_poly.pdbx_seq_one_letter_code
_entity_poly.pdbx_strand_id
1 'polypeptide(L)'
;MRASSEEDIGKTFSELGTAMQPQGGFYAQLKILGDFMQALPFWRMSPHPEMAGTGICLADEGEEAVVYAPQGGRVKLHLPKAGGELTAQWFDPREGKYHKPFVISGGDSEVVAPQSGDWVLRVRKRQ
;
A
#
# COMPACT_ATOMS: atom_id res chain seq x y z
N MET A 1 -37.20 6.46 2.11
CA MET A 1 -35.95 5.85 1.62
C MET A 1 -34.90 6.96 1.59
N ARG A 2 -34.14 7.15 2.68
CA ARG A 2 -33.08 8.17 2.75
C ARG A 2 -31.76 7.46 2.48
N ALA A 3 -31.03 7.98 1.51
CA ALA A 3 -29.70 7.54 1.13
C ALA A 3 -28.75 7.70 2.33
N SER A 4 -28.12 6.60 2.76
CA SER A 4 -26.95 6.66 3.63
C SER A 4 -25.80 7.28 2.82
N SER A 5 -25.41 8.50 3.18
CA SER A 5 -24.20 9.13 2.67
C SER A 5 -22.97 8.41 3.22
N GLU A 6 -21.97 8.21 2.38
CA GLU A 6 -20.68 7.55 2.65
C GLU A 6 -19.79 8.26 3.71
N GLU A 7 -20.32 9.23 4.46
CA GLU A 7 -19.59 10.06 5.43
C GLU A 7 -19.50 9.47 6.85
N ASP A 8 -20.09 8.30 7.12
CA ASP A 8 -20.22 7.77 8.48
C ASP A 8 -19.18 6.70 8.85
N ILE A 9 -18.24 6.40 7.95
CA ILE A 9 -17.09 5.55 8.25
C ILE A 9 -16.11 6.31 9.13
N GLY A 10 -16.36 6.26 10.45
CA GLY A 10 -15.44 6.70 11.49
C GLY A 10 -15.99 7.44 12.69
N LYS A 11 -17.31 7.63 12.74
CA LYS A 11 -17.94 8.12 13.97
C LYS A 11 -18.31 6.92 14.82
N THR A 12 -17.52 6.65 15.86
CA THR A 12 -17.97 5.77 16.93
C THR A 12 -19.06 6.52 17.70
N PHE A 13 -20.30 6.08 17.57
CA PHE A 13 -21.41 6.60 18.35
C PHE A 13 -21.34 5.99 19.76
N SER A 14 -21.07 6.82 20.77
CA SER A 14 -21.41 6.47 22.15
C SER A 14 -22.94 6.39 22.28
N GLU A 15 -23.47 5.59 23.21
CA GLU A 15 -24.92 5.44 23.44
C GLU A 15 -25.67 6.76 23.70
N LEU A 16 -24.95 7.86 23.93
CA LEU A 16 -25.47 9.22 24.13
C LEU A 16 -25.45 10.11 22.86
N GLY A 17 -25.20 9.56 21.66
CA GLY A 17 -25.36 10.29 20.40
C GLY A 17 -24.38 11.44 20.15
N THR A 18 -23.28 11.50 20.92
CA THR A 18 -22.21 12.49 20.71
C THR A 18 -21.15 11.92 19.78
N ALA A 19 -20.83 12.64 18.70
CA ALA A 19 -19.71 12.29 17.83
C ALA A 19 -18.40 12.42 18.61
N MET A 20 -17.76 11.30 18.94
CA MET A 20 -16.41 11.30 19.50
C MET A 20 -15.38 11.20 18.36
N GLN A 21 -14.34 12.03 18.43
CA GLN A 21 -13.11 11.69 17.73
C GLN A 21 -12.48 10.50 18.48
N PRO A 22 -12.20 9.37 17.80
CA PRO A 22 -11.59 8.22 18.46
C PRO A 22 -10.28 8.63 19.11
N GLN A 23 -10.16 8.36 20.42
CA GLN A 23 -8.98 8.69 21.19
C GLN A 23 -7.87 7.68 20.85
N GLY A 24 -6.80 8.14 20.19
CA GLY A 24 -5.60 7.35 19.86
C GLY A 24 -5.29 7.24 18.36
N GLY A 25 -4.03 6.96 18.03
CA GLY A 25 -3.55 6.89 16.64
C GLY A 25 -4.03 5.68 15.83
N PHE A 26 -4.66 4.70 16.48
CA PHE A 26 -5.07 3.44 15.85
C PHE A 26 -6.15 3.62 14.79
N TYR A 27 -7.16 4.47 15.04
CA TYR A 27 -8.24 4.68 14.08
C TYR A 27 -7.72 5.33 12.78
N ALA A 28 -6.82 6.31 12.91
CA ALA A 28 -6.17 6.93 11.75
C ALA A 28 -5.37 5.90 10.95
N GLN A 29 -4.62 5.03 11.62
CA GLN A 29 -3.87 3.95 10.98
C GLN A 29 -4.76 2.93 10.26
N LEU A 30 -5.87 2.53 10.88
CA LEU A 30 -6.86 1.66 10.25
C LEU A 30 -7.49 2.30 9.01
N LYS A 31 -7.74 3.61 9.05
CA LYS A 31 -8.25 4.34 7.89
C LYS A 31 -7.22 4.34 6.76
N ILE A 32 -5.95 4.67 7.05
CA ILE A 32 -4.86 4.66 6.07
C ILE A 32 -4.72 3.28 5.41
N LEU A 33 -4.73 2.22 6.23
CA LEU A 33 -4.69 0.84 5.74
C LEU A 33 -5.91 0.52 4.87
N GLY A 34 -7.11 0.85 5.34
CA GLY A 34 -8.35 0.62 4.61
C GLY A 34 -8.37 1.30 3.24
N ASP A 35 -8.04 2.59 3.20
CA ASP A 35 -7.96 3.38 1.97
C ASP A 35 -6.93 2.77 1.00
N PHE A 36 -5.76 2.36 1.50
CA PHE A 36 -4.72 1.72 0.70
C PHE A 36 -5.19 0.39 0.11
N MET A 37 -5.79 -0.48 0.92
CA MET A 37 -6.26 -1.81 0.50
C MET A 37 -7.39 -1.73 -0.51
N GLN A 38 -8.28 -0.73 -0.39
CA GLN A 38 -9.35 -0.47 -1.36
C GLN A 38 -8.83 -0.01 -2.73
N ALA A 39 -7.65 0.61 -2.77
CA ALA A 39 -7.00 1.05 -4.01
C ALA A 39 -6.30 -0.10 -4.77
N LEU A 40 -6.31 -1.32 -4.22
CA LEU A 40 -5.71 -2.52 -4.79
C LEU A 40 -6.78 -3.51 -5.24
N PRO A 41 -6.53 -4.30 -6.30
CA PRO A 41 -7.34 -5.47 -6.63
C PRO A 41 -7.03 -6.64 -5.68
N PHE A 42 -7.09 -6.40 -4.36
CA PHE A 42 -6.59 -7.30 -3.32
C PHE A 42 -7.10 -8.75 -3.45
N TRP A 43 -8.35 -8.92 -3.91
CA TRP A 43 -8.98 -10.23 -4.13
C TRP A 43 -8.30 -11.10 -5.19
N ARG A 44 -7.46 -10.53 -6.07
CA ARG A 44 -6.67 -11.28 -7.06
C ARG A 44 -5.25 -11.58 -6.59
N MET A 45 -4.81 -10.98 -5.48
CA MET A 45 -3.41 -11.01 -5.10
C MET A 45 -3.14 -12.15 -4.10
N SER A 46 -1.96 -12.76 -4.22
CA SER A 46 -1.45 -13.79 -3.32
C SER A 46 -0.10 -13.39 -2.70
N PRO A 47 0.30 -13.98 -1.56
CA PRO A 47 1.63 -13.76 -1.01
C PRO A 47 2.73 -14.31 -1.92
N HIS A 48 3.74 -13.49 -2.20
CA HIS A 48 4.90 -13.80 -3.05
C HIS A 48 6.22 -13.34 -2.40
N PRO A 49 6.58 -13.87 -1.21
CA PRO A 49 7.75 -13.41 -0.46
C PRO A 49 9.06 -13.45 -1.25
N GLU A 50 9.19 -14.37 -2.21
CA GLU A 50 10.32 -14.50 -3.12
C GLU A 50 10.53 -13.31 -4.05
N MET A 51 9.50 -12.51 -4.31
CA MET A 51 9.56 -11.34 -5.19
C MET A 51 10.21 -10.11 -4.53
N ALA A 52 10.49 -10.16 -3.22
CA ALA A 52 11.07 -9.04 -2.48
C ALA A 52 12.14 -9.49 -1.49
N GLY A 53 13.26 -8.76 -1.45
CA GLY A 53 14.33 -9.01 -0.48
C GLY A 53 13.91 -8.79 0.98
N THR A 54 12.76 -8.15 1.22
CA THR A 54 12.15 -8.01 2.56
C THR A 54 11.39 -9.27 2.99
N GLY A 55 11.08 -10.18 2.06
CA GLY A 55 10.24 -11.36 2.28
C GLY A 55 8.75 -11.03 2.48
N ILE A 56 8.33 -9.77 2.26
CA ILE A 56 6.94 -9.33 2.46
C ILE A 56 6.42 -8.71 1.17
N CYS A 57 5.74 -9.52 0.38
CA CYS A 57 5.17 -9.09 -0.89
C CYS A 57 3.82 -9.78 -1.13
N LEU A 58 2.89 -9.01 -1.66
CA LEU A 58 1.59 -9.44 -2.14
C LEU A 58 1.52 -9.07 -3.62
N ALA A 59 1.16 -9.99 -4.52
CA ALA A 59 1.11 -9.71 -5.95
C ALA A 59 -0.03 -10.44 -6.66
N ASP A 60 -0.56 -9.79 -7.69
CA ASP A 60 -1.20 -10.44 -8.83
C ASP A 60 -0.14 -10.47 -9.94
N GLU A 61 0.44 -11.65 -10.18
CA GLU A 61 1.65 -11.81 -10.96
C GLU A 61 1.55 -11.15 -12.35
N GLY A 62 2.50 -10.26 -12.63
CA GLY A 62 2.58 -9.57 -13.91
C GLY A 62 1.63 -8.37 -14.07
N GLU A 63 0.73 -8.11 -13.13
CA GLU A 63 -0.16 -6.94 -13.17
C GLU A 63 0.20 -5.91 -12.10
N GLU A 64 0.23 -6.33 -10.84
CA GLU A 64 0.41 -5.45 -9.69
C GLU A 64 1.04 -6.18 -8.50
N ALA A 65 2.03 -5.56 -7.87
CA ALA A 65 2.71 -6.06 -6.69
C ALA A 65 2.82 -4.97 -5.62
N VAL A 66 2.75 -5.37 -4.36
CA VAL A 66 2.89 -4.52 -3.19
C VAL A 66 3.94 -5.14 -2.28
N VAL A 67 5.02 -4.41 -2.02
CA VAL A 67 6.12 -4.83 -1.17
C VAL A 67 6.14 -3.98 0.08
N TYR A 68 6.18 -4.63 1.25
CA TYR A 68 6.34 -3.92 2.51
C TYR A 68 7.81 -3.95 2.95
N ALA A 69 8.33 -2.78 3.32
CA ALA A 69 9.71 -2.57 3.73
C ALA A 69 9.73 -1.97 5.15
N PRO A 70 9.68 -2.80 6.21
CA PRO A 70 9.54 -2.32 7.58
C PRO A 70 10.75 -1.52 8.08
N GLN A 71 11.96 -1.80 7.55
CA GLN A 71 13.16 -1.02 7.87
C GLN A 71 13.42 0.12 6.88
N GLY A 72 12.61 0.23 5.81
CA GLY A 72 12.88 1.12 4.69
C GLY A 72 14.22 0.79 4.01
N GLY A 73 14.95 1.84 3.62
CA GLY A 73 16.26 1.70 3.00
C GLY A 73 16.20 1.01 1.62
N ARG A 74 17.19 0.17 1.35
CA ARG A 74 17.38 -0.51 0.06
C ARG A 74 16.54 -1.78 0.00
N VAL A 75 15.67 -1.88 -0.99
CA VAL A 75 14.77 -3.01 -1.23
C VAL A 75 15.13 -3.66 -2.57
N LYS A 76 15.48 -4.94 -2.52
CA LYS A 76 15.67 -5.78 -3.70
C LYS A 76 14.33 -6.32 -4.17
N LEU A 77 14.13 -6.37 -5.48
CA LEU A 77 12.92 -6.87 -6.12
C LEU A 77 13.29 -7.94 -7.14
N HIS A 78 12.49 -8.99 -7.21
CA HIS A 78 12.63 -10.12 -8.14
C HIS A 78 11.33 -10.25 -8.95
N LEU A 79 11.07 -9.27 -9.82
CA LEU A 79 9.79 -9.18 -10.54
C LEU A 79 9.83 -9.97 -11.86
N PRO A 80 8.69 -10.43 -12.39
CA PRO A 80 8.64 -11.10 -13.69
C PRO A 80 9.26 -10.25 -14.81
N LYS A 81 10.26 -10.81 -15.52
CA LYS A 81 10.94 -10.13 -16.65
C LYS A 81 10.00 -9.80 -17.81
N ALA A 82 8.94 -10.57 -17.99
CA ALA A 82 7.97 -10.41 -19.08
C ALA A 82 7.14 -9.11 -18.98
N GLY A 83 7.20 -8.39 -17.85
CA GLY A 83 6.43 -7.17 -17.63
C GLY A 83 6.94 -5.91 -18.35
N GLY A 84 8.15 -5.92 -18.92
CA GLY A 84 8.75 -4.73 -19.54
C GLY A 84 9.03 -3.63 -18.51
N GLU A 85 8.70 -2.38 -18.86
CA GLU A 85 8.77 -1.25 -17.92
C GLU A 85 7.54 -1.24 -17.00
N LEU A 86 7.79 -1.07 -15.71
CA LEU A 86 6.79 -1.02 -14.65
C LEU A 86 6.79 0.36 -13.99
N THR A 87 5.63 0.77 -13.50
CA THR A 87 5.49 1.97 -12.67
C THR A 87 5.58 1.58 -11.21
N ALA A 88 6.59 2.10 -10.52
CA ALA A 88 6.78 1.95 -9.09
C ALA A 88 6.43 3.24 -8.34
N GLN A 89 5.86 3.12 -7.15
CA GLN A 89 5.44 4.27 -6.35
C GLN A 89 5.53 3.93 -4.87
N TRP A 90 6.25 4.77 -4.12
CA TRP A 90 6.30 4.67 -2.67
C TRP A 90 5.03 5.23 -2.04
N PHE A 91 4.55 4.54 -1.02
CA PHE A 91 3.48 4.94 -0.12
C PHE A 91 4.02 4.97 1.31
N ASP A 92 3.78 6.09 1.99
CA ASP A 92 4.10 6.27 3.40
C ASP A 92 2.92 5.77 4.26
N PRO A 93 3.02 4.61 4.93
CA PRO A 93 1.93 4.08 5.75
C PRO A 93 1.68 4.89 7.02
N ARG A 94 2.57 5.81 7.40
CA ARG A 94 2.44 6.65 8.60
C ARG A 94 1.58 7.88 8.33
N GLU A 95 1.65 8.40 7.10
CA GLU A 95 0.93 9.60 6.67
C GLU A 95 -0.20 9.32 5.66
N GLY A 96 -0.24 8.13 5.08
CA GLY A 96 -1.20 7.78 4.03
C GLY A 96 -0.95 8.50 2.71
N LYS A 97 0.31 8.84 2.40
CA LYS A 97 0.68 9.65 1.22
C LYS A 97 1.51 8.87 0.22
N TYR A 98 1.21 9.10 -1.06
CA TYR A 98 2.05 8.60 -2.16
C TYR A 98 3.13 9.60 -2.55
N HIS A 99 4.31 9.09 -2.86
CA HIS A 99 5.38 9.84 -3.51
C HIS A 99 5.19 9.87 -5.02
N LYS A 100 6.03 10.66 -5.70
CA LYS A 100 6.08 10.68 -7.16
C LYS A 100 6.39 9.28 -7.69
N PRO A 101 5.62 8.79 -8.68
CA PRO A 101 5.93 7.51 -9.32
C PRO A 101 7.23 7.62 -10.13
N PHE A 102 7.89 6.48 -10.31
CA PHE A 102 9.09 6.32 -11.11
C PHE A 102 9.03 5.01 -11.89
N VAL A 103 9.89 4.87 -12.90
CA VAL A 103 9.93 3.69 -13.77
C VAL A 103 11.02 2.75 -13.29
N ILE A 104 10.70 1.45 -13.27
CA ILE A 104 11.66 0.37 -13.07
C ILE A 104 11.48 -0.66 -14.18
N SER A 105 12.53 -1.41 -14.48
CA SER A 105 12.43 -2.58 -15.37
C SER A 105 11.94 -3.79 -14.57
N GLY A 106 11.18 -4.67 -15.21
CA GLY A 106 10.95 -6.03 -14.70
C GLY A 106 12.25 -6.82 -14.59
N GLY A 107 12.23 -7.92 -13.83
CA GLY A 107 13.41 -8.67 -13.44
C GLY A 107 13.97 -8.22 -12.09
N ASP A 108 15.26 -8.52 -11.88
CA ASP A 108 15.97 -8.14 -10.68
C ASP A 108 16.25 -6.64 -10.68
N SER A 109 15.77 -5.94 -9.65
CA SER A 109 16.00 -4.51 -9.49
C SER A 109 16.17 -4.15 -8.02
N GLU A 110 16.65 -2.94 -7.79
CA GLU A 110 16.87 -2.42 -6.46
C GLU A 110 16.36 -0.98 -6.38
N VAL A 111 15.55 -0.71 -5.36
CA VAL A 111 14.97 0.61 -5.12
C VAL A 111 15.29 1.07 -3.71
N VAL A 112 15.39 2.38 -3.51
CA VAL A 112 15.69 2.97 -2.20
C VAL A 112 14.47 3.72 -1.70
N ALA A 113 14.04 3.39 -0.50
CA ALA A 113 12.96 4.08 0.18
C ALA A 113 13.35 5.55 0.42
N PRO A 114 12.39 6.50 0.34
CA PRO A 114 12.70 7.93 0.38
C PRO A 114 13.41 8.39 1.66
N GLN A 115 13.07 7.80 2.81
CA GLN A 115 13.56 8.19 4.14
C GLN A 115 13.59 6.99 5.09
N SER A 116 14.06 7.19 6.32
CA SER A 116 14.00 6.18 7.39
C SER A 116 12.57 5.81 7.77
N GLY A 117 12.40 4.62 8.34
CA GLY A 117 11.13 4.06 8.77
C GLY A 117 10.51 3.13 7.73
N ASP A 118 9.26 2.75 7.96
CA ASP A 118 8.56 1.78 7.13
C ASP A 118 7.95 2.41 5.88
N TRP A 119 7.94 1.62 4.81
CA TRP A 119 7.42 2.04 3.51
C TRP A 119 6.70 0.89 2.82
N VAL A 120 5.72 1.24 1.99
CA VAL A 120 5.09 0.31 1.07
C VAL A 120 5.45 0.72 -0.35
N LEU A 121 6.01 -0.20 -1.13
CA LEU A 121 6.21 -0.01 -2.55
C LEU A 121 5.05 -0.64 -3.30
N ARG A 122 4.34 0.15 -4.11
CA ARG A 122 3.38 -0.35 -5.08
C ARG A 122 4.01 -0.36 -6.46
N VAL A 123 4.00 -1.49 -7.13
CA VAL A 123 4.50 -1.69 -8.49
C VAL A 123 3.35 -2.16 -9.37
N ARG A 124 3.18 -1.57 -10.54
CA ARG A 124 2.13 -1.93 -11.49
C ARG A 124 2.65 -1.90 -12.91
N LYS A 125 2.02 -2.65 -13.81
CA LYS A 125 2.25 -2.49 -15.26
C LYS A 125 2.09 -1.03 -15.68
N ARG A 126 2.97 -0.59 -16.57
CA ARG A 126 2.83 0.72 -17.22
C ARG A 126 1.73 0.60 -18.27
N GLN A 127 0.73 1.48 -18.20
CA GLN A 127 -0.29 1.64 -19.24
C GLN A 127 0.25 2.48 -20.39
#